data_AF-A0A382S9I5-F1
#
_entry.id   AF-A0A382S9I5-F1
#
_cell.length_a   1.000
_cell.length_b   1.000
_cell.length_c   1.000
_cell.angle_alpha   90.00
_cell.angle_beta   90.00
_cell.angle_gamma   90.00
#
_symmetry.space_group_name_H-M   'P 1'
#
loop_
_entity.id
_entity.type
_entity.pdbx_description
1 polymer ?
#
loop_
_entity_poly.entity_id
_entity_poly.type
_entity_poly.pdbx_seq_one_letter_code
_entity_poly.pdbx_strand_id
1 'polypeptide(L)' 'MIKYIIINIAIIFSVLFSSVYNEGDIVSLLHQNQTFSVCSGDYYLEDIKLSDFNGELNGGHNTIIMIDMSASW' A
#
# COMPACT_ATOMS: atom_id res chain seq x y z
N MET A 1 31.93 -22.48 7.77
CA MET A 1 31.66 -21.96 6.41
C MET A 1 30.17 -21.92 6.10
N ILE A 2 29.43 -23.04 6.18
CA ILE A 2 27.95 -23.09 5.97
C ILE A 2 27.15 -22.07 6.82
N LYS A 3 27.49 -21.89 8.11
CA LYS A 3 26.83 -20.89 8.98
C LYS A 3 26.86 -19.47 8.40
N TYR A 4 27.99 -19.07 7.83
CA TYR A 4 28.13 -17.74 7.22
C TYR A 4 27.33 -17.63 5.93
N ILE A 5 27.25 -18.71 5.14
CA ILE A 5 26.41 -18.75 3.93
C ILE A 5 24.93 -18.57 4.29
N ILE A 6 24.44 -19.29 5.30
CA ILE A 6 23.04 -19.17 5.77
C ILE A 6 22.72 -17.75 6.25
N ILE A 7 23.63 -17.13 7.02
CA ILE A 7 23.45 -15.76 7.51
C ILE A 7 23.39 -14.77 6.34
N ASN A 8 24.28 -14.89 5.35
CA ASN A 8 24.26 -14.01 4.19
C ASN A 8 22.98 -14.17 3.37
N ILE A 9 22.49 -15.40 3.19
CA ILE A 9 21.22 -15.67 2.52
C ILE A 9 20.06 -15.00 3.28
N ALA A 10 19.97 -15.19 4.59
CA ALA A 10 18.90 -14.59 5.40
C ALA A 10 18.86 -13.06 5.29
N ILE A 11 20.03 -12.41 5.30
CA ILE A 11 20.13 -10.95 5.15
C ILE A 11 19.63 -10.51 3.77
N ILE A 12 20.02 -11.21 2.69
CA ILE A 12 19.55 -10.89 1.33
C ILE A 12 18.02 -11.00 1.25
N PHE A 13 17.44 -12.07 1.80
CA PHE A 13 15.98 -12.23 1.84
C PHE A 13 15.30 -11.11 2.63
N SER A 14 15.84 -10.67 3.76
CA SER A 14 15.23 -9.58 4.54
C SER A 14 15.15 -8.24 3.78
N VAL A 15 16.10 -7.98 2.87
CA VAL A 15 16.10 -6.76 2.05
C VAL A 15 15.18 -6.90 0.83
N LEU A 16 15.14 -8.09 0.21
CA LEU A 16 14.32 -8.33 -0.99
C LEU A 16 12.81 -8.29 -0.73
N PHE A 17 12.38 -8.60 0.50
CA PHE A 17 10.97 -8.68 0.87
C PHE A 17 10.57 -7.66 1.96
N SER A 18 11.24 -6.51 2.02
CA SER A 18 10.84 -5.47 2.98
C SER A 18 9.48 -4.87 2.60
N SER A 19 8.67 -4.55 3.61
CA SER A 19 7.47 -3.75 3.38
C SER A 19 7.88 -2.32 2.95
N VAL A 20 7.01 -1.69 2.15
CA VAL A 20 7.18 -0.27 1.79
C VAL A 20 6.77 0.66 2.94
N TYR A 21 5.85 0.18 3.79
CA TYR A 21 5.29 0.89 4.93
C TYR A 21 5.19 -0.04 6.15
N ASN A 22 5.26 0.53 7.35
CA ASN A 22 5.08 -0.14 8.65
C ASN A 22 3.85 0.42 9.39
N GLU A 23 3.51 -0.18 10.54
CA GLU A 23 2.43 0.31 11.38
C GLU A 23 2.68 1.75 11.84
N GLY A 24 1.71 2.63 11.57
CA GLY A 24 1.78 4.05 11.93
C GLY A 24 2.38 4.96 10.85
N ASP A 25 2.90 4.40 9.74
CA ASP A 25 3.37 5.20 8.62
C ASP A 25 2.22 5.88 7.87
N ILE A 26 2.51 7.06 7.30
CA ILE A 26 1.59 7.78 6.40
C ILE A 26 1.93 7.41 4.96
N VAL A 27 0.92 6.95 4.21
CA VAL A 27 1.07 6.67 2.77
C VAL A 27 1.49 7.95 2.05
N SER A 28 2.56 7.90 1.26
CA SER A 28 3.06 9.06 0.51
C SER A 28 2.04 9.57 -0.50
N LEU A 29 2.07 10.87 -0.82
CA LEU A 29 1.20 11.46 -1.85
C LEU A 29 1.34 10.78 -3.22
N LEU A 30 2.54 10.30 -3.55
CA LEU A 30 2.79 9.57 -4.80
C LEU A 30 2.00 8.26 -4.83
N HIS A 31 2.04 7.46 -3.76
CA HIS A 31 1.26 6.23 -3.65
C HIS A 31 -0.23 6.51 -3.46
N GLN A 32 -0.62 7.60 -2.80
CA GLN A 32 -2.03 7.98 -2.68
C GLN A 32 -2.68 8.31 -4.02
N ASN A 33 -1.93 8.94 -4.93
CA ASN A 33 -2.40 9.34 -6.26
C ASN A 33 -2.37 8.21 -7.30
N GLN A 34 -1.99 6.98 -6.92
CA GLN A 34 -2.05 5.82 -7.82
C GLN A 34 -3.51 5.51 -8.16
N THR A 35 -3.76 5.38 -9.47
CA THR A 35 -5.08 5.08 -10.02
C THR A 35 -5.31 3.57 -10.04
N PHE A 36 -6.45 3.13 -9.49
CA PHE A 36 -6.91 1.75 -9.58
C PHE A 36 -8.28 1.73 -10.27
N SER A 37 -8.48 0.85 -11.24
CA SER A 37 -9.79 0.74 -11.89
C SER A 37 -10.79 0.00 -11.00
N VAL A 38 -12.03 0.49 -11.00
CA VAL A 38 -13.12 -0.08 -10.21
C VAL A 38 -13.71 -1.26 -10.99
N CYS A 39 -13.35 -2.49 -10.58
CA CYS A 39 -13.81 -3.70 -11.24
C CYS A 39 -15.21 -4.16 -10.77
N SER A 40 -15.63 -3.76 -9.56
CA SER A 40 -16.93 -4.11 -8.98
C SER A 40 -17.32 -3.07 -7.93
N GLY A 41 -18.59 -2.68 -7.92
CA GLY A 41 -19.15 -1.69 -7.00
C GLY A 41 -19.53 -0.38 -7.69
N ASP A 42 -20.42 0.37 -7.03
CA ASP A 42 -20.86 1.69 -7.49
C ASP A 42 -19.94 2.77 -6.89
N TYR A 43 -18.81 3.02 -7.55
CA TYR A 43 -18.01 4.21 -7.32
C TYR A 43 -18.36 5.25 -8.39
N TYR A 44 -18.44 6.52 -8.00
CA TYR A 44 -18.89 7.60 -8.89
C TYR A 44 -17.90 7.89 -10.03
N LEU A 45 -16.69 7.34 -9.95
CA LEU A 45 -15.68 7.32 -11.01
C LEU A 45 -15.37 5.87 -11.40
N GLU A 46 -14.97 5.64 -12.65
CA GLU A 46 -14.48 4.33 -13.10
C GLU A 46 -13.14 3.94 -12.47
N ASP A 47 -12.45 4.92 -11.87
CA ASP A 47 -11.18 4.76 -11.19
C ASP A 47 -11.24 5.32 -9.77
N ILE A 48 -10.50 4.69 -8.85
CA ILE A 48 -10.35 5.07 -7.44
C ILE A 48 -8.89 5.37 -7.11
N LYS A 49 -8.67 6.39 -6.27
CA LYS A 49 -7.37 6.72 -5.67
C LYS A 49 -7.50 6.83 -4.17
N LEU A 50 -6.45 6.52 -3.41
CA LEU A 50 -6.47 6.75 -1.96
C LEU A 50 -6.57 8.25 -1.64
N SER A 51 -6.06 9.11 -2.52
CA SER A 51 -6.18 10.57 -2.40
C SER A 51 -7.62 11.07 -2.36
N ASP A 52 -8.58 10.32 -2.92
CA ASP A 52 -9.99 10.71 -2.93
C ASP A 52 -10.56 10.73 -1.50
N PHE A 53 -9.97 9.96 -0.59
CA PHE A 53 -10.36 9.86 0.82
C PHE A 53 -9.50 10.73 1.74
N ASN A 54 -8.49 11.42 1.20
CA ASN A 54 -7.64 12.31 1.98
C ASN A 54 -8.31 13.68 2.14
N GLY A 55 -8.74 13.99 3.36
CA GLY A 55 -9.37 15.25 3.74
C GLY A 55 -8.59 16.50 3.34
N GLU A 56 -7.26 16.45 3.34
CA GLU A 56 -6.42 17.58 2.96
C GLU A 56 -6.44 17.85 1.44
N LEU A 57 -6.76 16.83 0.63
CA LEU A 57 -6.73 16.88 -0.83
C LEU A 57 -8.12 17.00 -1.45
N ASN A 58 -9.17 16.60 -0.73
CA ASN A 58 -10.54 16.54 -1.24
C ASN A 58 -11.46 17.66 -0.72
N GLY A 59 -10.92 18.73 -0.13
CA GLY A 59 -11.70 19.89 0.33
C GLY A 59 -12.19 19.80 1.79
N GLY A 60 -11.54 18.97 2.63
CA GLY A 60 -11.82 18.86 4.06
C GLY A 60 -12.72 17.67 4.43
N HIS A 61 -13.03 16.79 3.49
CA HIS A 61 -13.92 15.65 3.70
C HIS A 61 -13.14 14.44 4.20
N ASN A 62 -12.95 14.38 5.52
CA ASN A 62 -12.30 13.24 6.17
C ASN A 62 -13.20 11.99 6.12
N THR A 63 -12.66 10.91 5.56
CA THR A 63 -13.35 9.62 5.44
C THR A 63 -12.51 8.52 6.09
N ILE A 64 -13.15 7.64 6.85
CA ILE A 64 -12.51 6.40 7.33
C ILE A 64 -12.88 5.30 6.34
N ILE A 65 -11.87 4.67 5.75
CA ILE A 65 -12.03 3.56 4.82
C ILE A 65 -11.46 2.28 5.42
N MET A 66 -12.05 1.14 5.07
CA MET A 66 -11.51 -0.18 5.35
C MET A 66 -11.07 -0.81 4.03
N ILE A 67 -9.82 -1.27 3.97
CA ILE A 67 -9.28 -1.98 2.82
C ILE A 67 -9.12 -3.44 3.23
N ASP A 68 -9.88 -4.31 2.59
CA ASP A 68 -9.70 -5.75 2.68
C ASP A 68 -9.05 -6.24 1.38
N MET A 69 -7.93 -6.93 1.48
CA MET A 69 -7.18 -7.42 0.34
C MET A 69 -6.97 -8.93 0.46
N SER A 70 -7.33 -9.66 -0.60
CA SER A 70 -6.93 -11.05 -0.79
C SER A 70 -5.82 -11.10 -1.84
N ALA A 71 -4.63 -11.54 -1.43
CA ALA A 71 -3.50 -11.72 -2.32
C ALA A 71 -3.14 -13.21 -2.39
N SER A 72 -3.00 -13.75 -3.60
CA SER A 72 -2.39 -15.06 -3.84
C SER A 72 -0.93 -14.88 -4.26
N TRP A 73 -0.08 -15.80 -3.82
CA TRP A 73 1.35 -15.86 -4.16
C TRP A 73 1.63 -16.91 -5.23
#